data_AF-A0A7Y3FVL9-F1
#
_entry.id   AF-A0A7Y3FVL9-F1
#
_cell.length_a   1.000
_cell.length_b   1.000
_cell.length_c   1.000
_cell.angle_alpha   90.00
_cell.angle_beta   90.00
_cell.angle_gamma   90.00
#
_symmetry.space_group_name_H-M   'P 1'
#
loop_
_entity.id
_entity.type
_entity.pdbx_description
1 polymer ?
#
loop_
_entity_poly.entity_id
_entity_poly.type
_entity_poly.pdbx_seq_one_letter_code
_entity_poly.pdbx_strand_id
1 'polypeptide(L)' 'GVNMEILTHLMINFSDLIMELENDIESVDLNPVICTKDQCVVVDARIMLQAF' A
#
# COMPACT_ATOMS: atom_id res chain seq x y z
N GLY A 1 -15.51 1.45 -13.03
CA GLY A 1 -14.35 0.57 -13.20
C GLY A 1 -13.15 1.21 -12.56
N VAL A 2 -12.20 0.42 -12.06
CA VAL A 2 -10.95 0.92 -11.45
C VAL A 2 -9.95 1.26 -12.56
N ASN A 3 -9.24 2.38 -12.44
CA ASN A 3 -8.11 2.68 -13.31
C ASN A 3 -6.90 1.84 -12.85
N MET A 4 -6.62 0.77 -13.59
CA MET A 4 -5.58 -0.19 -13.21
C MET A 4 -4.17 0.40 -13.29
N GLU A 5 -3.91 1.34 -14.18
CA GLU A 5 -2.60 2.01 -14.30
C GLU A 5 -2.29 2.81 -13.03
N ILE A 6 -3.25 3.60 -12.56
CA ILE A 6 -3.12 4.39 -11.33
C ILE A 6 -2.99 3.49 -10.11
N LEU A 7 -3.77 2.41 -10.03
CA LEU A 7 -3.66 1.44 -8.95
C LEU A 7 -2.28 0.77 -8.95
N THR A 8 -1.76 0.38 -10.11
CA THR A 8 -0.42 -0.21 -10.25
C THR A 8 0.65 0.76 -9.79
N HIS A 9 0.61 2.03 -10.19
CA HIS A 9 1.57 3.03 -9.72
C HIS A 9 1.55 3.21 -8.21
N LEU A 10 0.36 3.25 -7.60
CA LEU A 10 0.23 3.30 -6.14
C LEU A 10 0.87 2.06 -5.49
N MET A 11 0.61 0.87 -6.02
CA MET A 11 1.11 -0.38 -5.44
C MET A 11 2.63 -0.51 -5.57
N ILE A 12 3.22 -0.10 -6.70
CA ILE A 12 4.68 -0.12 -6.88
C ILE A 12 5.34 0.86 -5.91
N ASN A 13 4.89 2.11 -5.87
CA ASN A 13 5.46 3.12 -4.98
C ASN A 13 5.34 2.71 -3.50
N PHE A 14 4.21 2.10 -3.12
CA PHE A 14 4.04 1.58 -1.77
C PHE A 14 4.94 0.37 -1.51
N SER A 15 5.08 -0.54 -2.47
CA SER A 15 5.97 -1.70 -2.36
C SER A 15 7.42 -1.27 -2.17
N ASP A 16 7.90 -0.25 -2.88
CA ASP A 16 9.27 0.26 -2.73
C ASP A 16 9.52 0.71 -1.27
N LEU A 17 8.57 1.43 -0.67
CA LEU A 17 8.64 1.82 0.75
C LEU A 17 8.67 0.61 1.69
N ILE A 18 7.83 -0.41 1.44
CA ILE A 18 7.80 -1.61 2.29
C ILE A 18 9.10 -2.41 2.18
N MET A 19 9.69 -2.48 0.99
CA MET A 19 10.98 -3.15 0.79
C MET A 19 12.12 -2.45 1.52
N GLU A 20 12.11 -1.12 1.59
CA GLU A 20 13.09 -0.36 2.40
C GLU A 20 12.98 -0.66 3.91
N LEU A 21 11.80 -1.08 4.37
CA LEU A 21 11.48 -1.37 5.77
C LEU A 21 11.27 -2.87 6.04
N GLU A 22 11.70 -3.74 5.12
CA GLU A 22 11.36 -5.17 5.14
C GLU A 22 11.77 -5.88 6.45
N ASN A 23 12.88 -5.44 7.05
CA ASN A 23 13.43 -6.03 8.27
C ASN A 23 12.69 -5.58 9.54
N ASP A 24 11.86 -4.54 9.44
CA ASP A 24 11.11 -3.98 10.57
C ASP A 24 9.63 -4.35 10.50
N ILE A 25 9.12 -4.74 9.33
CA ILE A 25 7.70 -5.00 9.08
C ILE A 25 7.43 -6.52 9.07
N GLU A 26 6.42 -6.94 9.84
CA GLU A 26 5.90 -8.32 9.83
C GLU A 26 4.78 -8.48 8.80
N SER A 27 3.84 -7.53 8.77
CA SER A 27 2.71 -7.57 7.84
C SER A 27 2.11 -6.19 7.59
N VAL A 28 1.46 -6.06 6.44
CA VAL A 28 0.72 -4.86 6.04
C VAL A 28 -0.64 -5.27 5.49
N ASP A 29 -1.70 -4.63 5.96
CA ASP A 29 -3.05 -4.72 5.42
C ASP A 29 -3.52 -3.32 4.98
N LEU A 30 -3.90 -3.19 3.71
CA LEU A 30 -4.41 -1.95 3.14
C LEU A 30 -5.90 -2.13 2.85
N ASN A 31 -6.76 -1.53 3.66
CA ASN A 31 -8.19 -1.69 3.45
C ASN A 31 -9.01 -0.55 4.11
N PRO A 32 -9.70 0.32 3.32
CA PRO A 32 -9.89 0.24 1.88
C PRO A 32 -8.85 1.02 1.08
N VAL A 33 -8.56 0.52 -0.13
CA VAL A 33 -7.96 1.30 -1.22
C VAL A 33 -9.09 1.82 -2.11
N ILE A 34 -9.34 3.12 -2.07
CA ILE A 34 -10.41 3.75 -2.84
C ILE A 34 -9.82 4.36 -4.10
N CYS A 35 -10.36 3.97 -5.26
CA CYS A 35 -9.97 4.51 -6.55
C CYS A 35 -11.09 5.33 -7.20
N THR A 36 -10.71 6.48 -7.73
CA THR A 36 -11.51 7.31 -8.64
C THR A 36 -10.93 7.21 -10.06
N LYS A 37 -11.39 8.05 -10.99
CA LYS A 37 -10.83 8.07 -12.35
C LYS A 37 -9.37 8.54 -12.38
N ASP A 38 -9.01 9.42 -11.46
CA ASP A 38 -7.78 10.21 -11.54
C ASP A 38 -6.79 9.91 -10.40
N GLN A 39 -7.19 9.10 -9.40
CA GLN A 39 -6.34 8.72 -8.27
C GLN A 39 -6.83 7.46 -7.56
N CYS A 40 -5.89 6.74 -6.93
CA CYS A 40 -6.16 5.74 -5.90
C CYS A 40 -5.57 6.21 -4.58
N VAL A 41 -6.25 5.96 -3.47
CA VAL A 41 -5.85 6.38 -2.13
C VAL A 41 -6.05 5.22 -1.17
N VAL A 42 -5.00 4.91 -0.39
CA VAL A 42 -5.12 4.05 0.79
C VAL A 42 -5.77 4.88 1.90
N VAL A 43 -6.98 4.53 2.31
CA VAL A 43 -7.74 5.29 3.31
C VAL A 43 -7.42 4.83 4.72
N ASP A 44 -7.11 3.56 4.88
CA ASP A 44 -6.69 2.95 6.13
C ASP A 44 -5.61 1.89 5.85
N ALA A 45 -4.65 1.80 6.76
CA ALA A 45 -3.57 0.83 6.70
C ALA A 45 -3.24 0.33 8.10
N ARG A 46 -3.07 -0.98 8.24
CA ARG A 46 -2.54 -1.61 9.44
C ARG A 46 -1.15 -2.15 9.11
N ILE A 47 -0.14 -1.70 9.83
CA ILE A 47 1.25 -2.14 9.70
C ILE A 47 1.68 -2.77 11.02
N MET A 48 2.05 -4.04 10.99
CA MET A 48 2.60 -4.77 12.13
C MET A 48 4.12 -4.76 12.04
N LEU A 49 4.78 -4.41 13.14
CA LEU A 49 6.24 -4.41 13.23
C LEU A 49 6.74 -5.72 13.83
N GLN A 50 7.95 -6.14 13.46
CA GLN A 50 8.58 -7.31 14.04
C GLN A 50 8.76 -7.13 15.56
N ALA A 51 8.53 -8.20 16.33
CA ALA A 51 8.76 -8.20 17.76
C ALA A 51 10.27 -8.34 18.06
N PHE A 52 10.75 -7.59 19.06
CA PHE A 52 12.13 -7.65 19.57
C PHE A 52 12.40 -8.91 20.40
#